data_AF-A0A3L6T8E5-F1
#
_entry.id   AF-A0A3L6T8E5-F1
#
_cell.length_a   1.000
_cell.length_b   1.000
_cell.length_c   1.000
_cell.angle_alpha   90.00
_cell.angle_beta   90.00
_cell.angle_gamma   90.00
#
_symmetry.space_group_name_H-M   'P 1'
#
loop_
_entity.id
_entity.type
_entity.pdbx_description
1 polymer ?
#
loop_
_entity_poly.entity_id
_entity_poly.type
_entity_poly.pdbx_seq_one_letter_code
_entity_poly.pdbx_strand_id
1 'polypeptide(L)'
;MSLYLAPTAAIISAATTLPRQVAPPIDVRRLERGMALPMPPPPPPPPLVSANRYVGAKHKAVVVMGATGTGKSRLAVDLALQFGGEVINADKIQVHAGLDVATNKVTEEECAGVPHHLLGVARPDDDFTAADFRREASRAAGAAAARGRLPIIAGGSNTYIEELVDGDRRAFRERYDCCFLWVDVQLPVLHGYVARRVDDMCARGLVGEIAAAFDPRRTDYSRGVWRAIGAPELDAYLRWSGDDEDERARLLAAAIEDIKSNTRRLACRQRAKIQRLAKLWRVRRVDATEVFRRRGDAADEAWQRLVAAPCIDVVRSFLHNGDAAADDLPPEVPAFAPTPAAAVAV
;
A
#
# COMPACT_ATOMS: atom_id res chain seq x y z
N MET A 1 11.92 2.43 32.38
CA MET A 1 12.58 3.74 32.42
C MET A 1 12.27 4.43 31.09
N SER A 2 11.22 5.23 31.09
CA SER A 2 10.54 5.76 29.90
C SER A 2 10.64 7.28 29.93
N LEU A 3 11.24 7.88 28.90
CA LEU A 3 11.24 9.32 28.66
C LEU A 3 11.26 9.53 27.15
N TYR A 4 10.09 9.78 26.56
CA TYR A 4 9.97 10.50 25.30
C TYR A 4 9.11 11.74 25.58
N LEU A 5 9.77 12.89 25.60
CA LEU A 5 9.14 14.20 25.74
C LEU A 5 8.37 14.55 24.47
N ALA A 6 7.14 15.03 24.65
CA ALA A 6 6.33 15.67 23.63
C ALA A 6 6.90 17.06 23.26
N PRO A 7 6.81 17.51 22.00
CA PRO A 7 6.90 18.92 21.67
C PRO A 7 5.52 19.60 21.83
N THR A 8 5.48 20.42 22.87
CA THR A 8 4.88 21.76 23.00
C THR A 8 3.76 22.17 22.03
N ALA A 9 2.58 22.38 22.62
CA ALA A 9 1.46 23.11 22.06
C ALA A 9 1.78 24.61 21.92
N ALA A 10 1.67 25.15 20.71
CA ALA A 10 1.31 26.54 20.44
C ALA A 10 0.89 26.66 18.96
N ILE A 11 -0.15 27.47 18.71
CA ILE A 11 -0.78 27.76 17.41
C ILE A 11 -1.93 26.80 17.04
N ILE A 12 -3.04 26.86 17.78
CA ILE A 12 -4.39 26.86 17.18
C ILE A 12 -5.23 27.89 17.94
N SER A 13 -5.37 29.07 17.34
CA SER A 13 -6.43 30.02 17.66
C SER A 13 -7.04 30.46 16.34
N ALA A 14 -8.37 30.55 16.31
CA ALA A 14 -9.26 31.00 15.23
C ALA A 14 -9.65 29.98 14.13
N ALA A 15 -10.77 29.28 14.38
CA ALA A 15 -11.85 28.99 13.43
C ALA A 15 -13.01 28.33 14.19
N THR A 16 -13.78 29.12 14.94
CA THR A 16 -15.16 29.50 14.61
C THR A 16 -16.07 28.32 14.23
N THR A 17 -16.91 27.99 15.19
CA THR A 17 -18.03 27.05 15.18
C THR A 17 -18.98 27.28 13.99
N LEU A 18 -19.06 26.32 13.07
CA LEU A 18 -20.16 26.24 12.09
C LEU A 18 -21.23 25.26 12.61
N PRO A 19 -22.52 25.63 12.66
CA PRO A 19 -23.57 24.73 13.09
C PRO A 19 -23.81 23.61 12.07
N ARG A 20 -23.90 22.37 12.55
CA ARG A 20 -24.37 21.19 11.81
C ARG A 20 -25.78 21.45 11.27
N GLN A 21 -25.94 21.56 9.95
CA GLN A 21 -27.26 21.45 9.31
C GLN A 21 -27.69 19.98 9.33
N VAL A 22 -28.70 19.67 10.15
CA VAL A 22 -29.44 18.41 10.11
C VAL A 22 -30.57 18.58 9.09
N ALA A 23 -30.57 17.78 8.03
CA ALA A 23 -31.68 17.75 7.07
C ALA A 23 -32.98 17.28 7.79
N PRO A 24 -34.15 17.87 7.50
CA PRO A 24 -35.40 17.45 8.13
C PRO A 24 -35.78 16.02 7.68
N PRO A 25 -36.47 15.24 8.52
CA PRO A 25 -36.88 13.88 8.18
C PRO A 25 -37.90 13.88 7.04
N ILE A 26 -37.73 12.95 6.11
CA ILE A 26 -38.62 12.73 4.96
C ILE A 26 -39.98 12.22 5.49
N ASP A 27 -41.05 12.97 5.23
CA ASP A 27 -42.42 12.56 5.52
C ASP A 27 -42.89 11.52 4.49
N VAL A 28 -42.87 10.26 4.91
CA VAL A 28 -43.17 9.08 4.08
C VAL A 28 -44.67 8.99 3.71
N ARG A 29 -45.55 9.84 4.26
CA ARG A 29 -47.00 9.79 4.01
C ARG A 29 -47.46 10.51 2.75
N ARG A 30 -46.54 11.07 1.95
CA ARG A 30 -46.86 11.78 0.70
C ARG A 30 -46.66 10.94 -0.57
N LEU A 31 -46.20 9.69 -0.47
CA LEU A 31 -45.95 8.82 -1.64
C LEU A 31 -47.14 7.96 -2.08
N GLU A 32 -48.25 7.92 -1.33
CA GLU A 32 -49.37 6.98 -1.57
C GLU A 32 -50.57 7.55 -2.36
N ARG A 33 -50.48 8.77 -2.90
CA ARG A 33 -51.50 9.33 -3.79
C ARG A 33 -50.88 9.67 -5.14
N GLY A 34 -50.91 8.70 -6.05
CA GLY A 34 -50.35 8.78 -7.41
C GLY A 34 -50.93 9.92 -8.27
N MET A 35 -50.47 11.15 -8.03
CA MET A 35 -50.67 12.31 -8.89
C MET A 35 -49.31 12.83 -9.33
N ALA A 36 -49.07 12.82 -10.64
CA ALA A 36 -47.85 13.33 -11.26
C ALA A 36 -47.72 14.84 -11.03
N LEU A 37 -46.57 15.28 -10.52
CA LEU A 37 -46.17 16.68 -10.49
C LEU A 37 -45.77 17.12 -11.93
N PRO A 38 -46.10 18.35 -12.37
CA PRO A 38 -45.67 18.84 -13.67
C PRO A 38 -44.15 19.00 -13.68
N MET A 39 -43.47 18.17 -14.47
CA MET A 39 -42.04 18.27 -14.71
C MET A 39 -41.77 19.54 -15.53
N PRO A 40 -40.76 20.37 -15.17
CA PRO A 40 -40.30 21.44 -16.04
C PRO A 40 -39.74 20.86 -17.35
N PRO A 41 -39.84 21.59 -18.48
CA PRO A 41 -39.34 21.11 -19.76
C PRO A 41 -37.83 20.81 -19.67
N PRO A 42 -37.35 19.77 -20.38
CA PRO A 42 -35.93 19.43 -20.38
C PRO A 42 -35.11 20.61 -20.90
N PRO A 43 -33.95 20.91 -20.31
CA PRO A 43 -33.07 21.95 -20.83
C PRO A 43 -32.64 21.62 -22.26
N PRO A 44 -32.41 22.64 -23.11
CA PRO A 44 -31.95 22.41 -24.48
C PRO A 44 -30.66 21.59 -24.48
N PRO A 45 -30.43 20.73 -25.49
CA PRO A 45 -29.20 19.96 -25.58
C PRO A 45 -28.00 20.93 -25.56
N PRO A 46 -26.92 20.61 -24.84
CA PRO A 46 -25.72 21.44 -24.86
C PRO A 46 -25.27 21.60 -26.32
N PRO A 47 -24.72 22.77 -26.70
CA PRO A 47 -24.17 22.95 -28.03
C PRO A 47 -23.21 21.79 -28.30
N LEU A 48 -23.29 21.21 -29.50
CA LEU A 48 -22.32 20.22 -29.97
C LEU A 48 -20.95 20.88 -29.98
N VAL A 49 -20.27 20.83 -28.82
CA VAL A 49 -18.88 21.19 -28.70
C VAL A 49 -18.16 20.17 -29.55
N SER A 50 -17.71 20.63 -30.71
CA SER A 50 -16.70 19.97 -31.53
C SER A 50 -15.74 19.23 -30.62
N ALA A 51 -15.55 17.94 -30.88
CA ALA A 51 -14.62 17.08 -30.15
C ALA A 51 -13.20 17.60 -30.33
N ASN A 52 -12.89 18.70 -29.67
CA ASN A 52 -11.55 19.17 -29.47
C ASN A 52 -10.97 18.11 -28.55
N ARG A 53 -10.19 17.20 -29.13
CA ARG A 53 -9.27 16.35 -28.39
C ARG A 53 -8.35 17.31 -27.64
N TYR A 54 -8.79 17.77 -26.48
CA TYR A 54 -7.87 18.11 -25.41
C TYR A 54 -7.12 16.81 -25.16
N VAL A 55 -5.94 16.69 -25.74
CA VAL A 55 -4.90 15.84 -25.18
C VAL A 55 -4.52 16.53 -23.87
N GLY A 56 -5.39 16.43 -22.87
CA GLY A 56 -5.15 16.98 -21.55
C GLY A 56 -3.92 16.31 -20.97
N ALA A 57 -3.09 17.08 -20.27
CA ALA A 57 -1.96 16.52 -19.54
C ALA A 57 -2.47 15.37 -18.64
N LYS A 58 -1.84 14.20 -18.75
CA LYS A 58 -2.20 13.05 -17.91
C LYS A 58 -2.05 13.41 -16.44
N HIS A 59 -2.95 12.90 -15.61
CA HIS A 59 -2.77 12.99 -14.16
C HIS A 59 -1.47 12.28 -13.75
N LYS A 60 -0.89 12.65 -12.62
CA LYS A 60 0.31 12.01 -12.09
C LYS A 60 -0.10 10.94 -11.07
N ALA A 61 0.59 9.81 -11.07
CA ALA A 61 0.45 8.78 -10.05
C ALA A 61 1.82 8.21 -9.68
N VAL A 62 1.99 7.82 -8.42
CA VAL A 62 3.21 7.16 -7.92
C VAL A 62 2.89 5.73 -7.54
N VAL A 63 3.76 4.79 -7.91
CA VAL A 63 3.64 3.37 -7.58
C VAL A 63 4.84 2.95 -6.74
N VAL A 64 4.59 2.53 -5.49
CA VAL A 64 5.62 2.08 -4.55
C VAL A 64 5.61 0.55 -4.46
N MET A 65 6.65 -0.06 -4.99
CA MET A 65 6.87 -1.50 -5.07
C MET A 65 7.95 -1.98 -4.09
N GLY A 66 7.93 -3.27 -3.77
CA GLY A 66 8.87 -3.88 -2.84
C GLY A 66 8.35 -5.19 -2.24
N ALA A 67 9.25 -6.01 -1.74
CA ALA A 67 8.86 -7.23 -1.02
C ALA A 67 8.17 -6.90 0.32
N THR A 68 7.50 -7.86 0.93
CA THR A 68 6.95 -7.72 2.29
C THR A 68 8.07 -7.34 3.26
N GLY A 69 7.79 -6.39 4.17
CA GLY A 69 8.77 -5.91 5.14
C GLY A 69 9.80 -4.90 4.64
N THR A 70 9.78 -4.45 3.38
CA THR A 70 10.78 -3.47 2.87
C THR A 70 10.47 -1.99 3.17
N GLY A 71 9.39 -1.68 3.88
CA GLY A 71 9.03 -0.30 4.25
C GLY A 71 8.15 0.45 3.23
N LYS A 72 7.47 -0.24 2.32
CA LYS A 72 6.58 0.39 1.31
C LYS A 72 5.55 1.36 1.90
N SER A 73 4.85 0.96 2.96
CA SER A 73 3.81 1.79 3.59
C SER A 73 4.42 3.05 4.20
N ARG A 74 5.57 2.94 4.88
CA ARG A 74 6.33 4.09 5.40
C ARG A 74 6.69 5.07 4.28
N LEU A 75 7.22 4.58 3.15
CA LEU A 75 7.54 5.45 2.02
C LEU A 75 6.29 6.08 1.40
N ALA A 76 5.19 5.34 1.30
CA ALA A 76 3.94 5.87 0.76
C ALA A 76 3.38 7.02 1.62
N VAL A 77 3.45 6.88 2.95
CA VAL A 77 3.06 7.93 3.90
C VAL A 77 4.02 9.13 3.82
N ASP A 78 5.34 8.91 3.81
CA ASP A 78 6.34 9.99 3.66
C ASP A 78 6.07 10.83 2.39
N LEU A 79 5.80 10.16 1.26
CA LEU A 79 5.48 10.81 0.00
C LEU A 79 4.11 11.52 0.06
N ALA A 80 3.12 10.93 0.71
CA ALA A 80 1.80 11.54 0.85
C ALA A 80 1.85 12.82 1.69
N LEU A 81 2.59 12.82 2.80
CA LEU A 81 2.81 14.01 3.63
C LEU A 81 3.56 15.09 2.87
N GLN A 82 4.58 14.72 2.09
CA GLN A 82 5.40 15.67 1.34
C GLN A 82 4.68 16.31 0.15
N PHE A 83 3.81 15.56 -0.54
CA PHE A 83 3.19 15.99 -1.81
C PHE A 83 1.66 16.14 -1.73
N GLY A 84 1.06 16.07 -0.54
CA GLY A 84 -0.38 16.11 -0.37
C GLY A 84 -1.09 14.95 -1.07
N GLY A 85 -0.57 13.73 -0.91
CA GLY A 85 -1.07 12.52 -1.54
C GLY A 85 -2.11 11.74 -0.73
N GLU A 86 -2.67 10.73 -1.37
CA GLU A 86 -3.54 9.73 -0.75
C GLU A 86 -3.05 8.33 -1.14
N VAL A 87 -3.02 7.39 -0.19
CA VAL A 87 -2.48 6.05 -0.40
C VAL A 87 -3.57 5.10 -0.87
N ILE A 88 -3.30 4.32 -1.91
CA ILE A 88 -4.16 3.25 -2.41
C ILE A 88 -3.45 1.93 -2.15
N ASN A 89 -3.97 1.13 -1.22
CA ASN A 89 -3.40 -0.17 -0.86
C ASN A 89 -3.49 -1.15 -2.04
N ALA A 90 -2.35 -1.72 -2.43
CA ALA A 90 -2.22 -2.75 -3.46
C ALA A 90 -1.73 -4.08 -2.87
N ASP A 91 -2.12 -4.40 -1.63
CA ASP A 91 -1.95 -5.73 -1.03
C ASP A 91 -3.28 -6.49 -1.00
N LYS A 92 -3.30 -7.64 -1.68
CA LYS A 92 -4.47 -8.50 -1.85
C LYS A 92 -5.02 -9.07 -0.55
N ILE A 93 -4.21 -9.15 0.51
CA ILE A 93 -4.67 -9.64 1.80
C ILE A 93 -5.23 -8.48 2.62
N GLN A 94 -4.53 -7.34 2.64
CA GLN A 94 -4.92 -6.16 3.42
C GLN A 94 -6.20 -5.47 2.92
N VAL A 95 -6.68 -5.81 1.72
CA VAL A 95 -7.98 -5.33 1.22
C VAL A 95 -9.17 -5.85 2.04
N HIS A 96 -9.02 -6.97 2.75
CA HIS A 96 -10.08 -7.57 3.57
C HIS A 96 -10.08 -7.01 4.99
N ALA A 97 -11.28 -6.85 5.56
CA ALA A 97 -11.50 -6.42 6.92
C ALA A 97 -11.02 -7.47 7.94
N GLY A 98 -10.58 -7.01 9.12
CA GLY A 98 -10.10 -7.85 10.21
C GLY A 98 -8.72 -8.47 9.95
N LEU A 99 -8.21 -9.19 10.94
CA LEU A 99 -6.86 -9.75 10.97
C LEU A 99 -5.77 -8.67 10.75
N ASP A 100 -5.91 -7.50 11.38
CA ASP A 100 -5.06 -6.34 11.13
C ASP A 100 -3.61 -6.58 11.54
N VAL A 101 -3.37 -7.28 12.66
CA VAL A 101 -2.03 -7.68 13.10
C VAL A 101 -1.46 -8.73 12.15
N ALA A 102 -2.18 -9.82 11.90
CA ALA A 102 -1.74 -10.93 11.05
C ALA A 102 -1.47 -10.50 9.60
N THR A 103 -2.24 -9.54 9.10
CA THR A 103 -2.08 -8.98 7.73
C THR A 103 -1.15 -7.77 7.69
N ASN A 104 -0.58 -7.36 8.82
CA ASN A 104 0.35 -6.24 8.98
C ASN A 104 -0.21 -4.94 8.35
N LYS A 105 -1.49 -4.64 8.62
CA LYS A 105 -2.08 -3.36 8.20
C LYS A 105 -1.38 -2.21 8.93
N VAL A 106 -1.28 -1.08 8.24
CA VAL A 106 -0.74 0.15 8.81
C VAL A 106 -1.68 0.64 9.92
N THR A 107 -1.14 1.05 11.06
CA THR A 107 -1.95 1.58 12.17
C THR A 107 -2.35 3.04 11.92
N GLU A 108 -3.29 3.57 12.69
CA GLU A 108 -3.69 4.99 12.58
C GLU A 108 -2.52 5.94 12.85
N GLU A 109 -1.66 5.60 13.80
CA GLU A 109 -0.45 6.36 14.11
C GLU A 109 0.54 6.33 12.94
N GLU A 110 0.77 5.16 12.35
CA GLU A 110 1.65 5.01 11.19
C GLU A 110 1.08 5.69 9.94
N CYS A 111 -0.25 5.83 9.84
CA CYS A 111 -0.89 6.59 8.76
C CYS A 111 -0.62 8.10 8.85
N ALA A 112 -0.36 8.63 10.05
CA ALA A 112 -0.12 10.06 10.29
C ALA A 112 -1.19 10.99 9.67
N GLY A 113 -2.46 10.57 9.69
CA GLY A 113 -3.59 11.30 9.10
C GLY A 113 -3.70 11.23 7.57
N VAL A 114 -2.82 10.48 6.88
CA VAL A 114 -2.90 10.27 5.44
C VAL A 114 -4.09 9.36 5.09
N PRO A 115 -4.98 9.77 4.17
CA PRO A 115 -6.08 8.92 3.72
C PRO A 115 -5.59 7.64 3.04
N HIS A 116 -6.13 6.50 3.46
CA HIS A 116 -5.86 5.19 2.87
C HIS A 116 -7.12 4.62 2.21
N HIS A 117 -6.99 4.18 0.97
CA HIS A 117 -8.03 3.52 0.19
C HIS A 117 -7.73 2.03 0.04
N LEU A 118 -8.78 1.22 -0.12
CA LEU A 118 -8.69 -0.22 -0.35
C LEU A 118 -7.96 -1.00 0.77
N LEU A 119 -8.05 -0.49 1.99
CA LEU A 119 -7.54 -1.13 3.19
C LEU A 119 -8.74 -1.56 4.05
N GLY A 120 -8.95 -2.86 4.24
CA GLY A 120 -10.07 -3.37 5.03
C GLY A 120 -11.47 -3.15 4.44
N VAL A 121 -11.59 -2.99 3.12
CA VAL A 121 -12.86 -2.66 2.45
C VAL A 121 -13.70 -3.87 2.05
N ALA A 122 -13.06 -5.03 1.83
CA ALA A 122 -13.73 -6.28 1.46
C ALA A 122 -14.09 -7.09 2.72
N ARG A 123 -15.14 -7.92 2.67
CA ARG A 123 -15.45 -8.81 3.80
C ARG A 123 -14.38 -9.90 3.94
N PRO A 124 -14.18 -10.47 5.14
CA PRO A 124 -13.16 -11.48 5.39
C PRO A 124 -13.20 -12.67 4.42
N ASP A 125 -14.38 -13.16 4.06
CA ASP A 125 -14.55 -14.37 3.23
C ASP A 125 -14.79 -14.07 1.75
N ASP A 126 -14.86 -12.79 1.36
CA ASP A 126 -15.09 -12.40 -0.03
C ASP A 126 -13.81 -12.55 -0.84
N ASP A 127 -13.95 -12.98 -2.10
CA ASP A 127 -12.84 -12.92 -3.04
C ASP A 127 -12.74 -11.53 -3.66
N PHE A 128 -11.54 -10.96 -3.64
CA PHE A 128 -11.24 -9.71 -4.31
C PHE A 128 -10.30 -9.98 -5.48
N THR A 129 -10.78 -9.82 -6.72
CA THR A 129 -9.99 -10.16 -7.91
C THR A 129 -9.07 -9.02 -8.34
N ALA A 130 -8.12 -9.30 -9.23
CA ALA A 130 -7.28 -8.25 -9.81
C ALA A 130 -8.10 -7.26 -10.67
N ALA A 131 -9.19 -7.73 -11.32
CA ALA A 131 -10.10 -6.87 -12.06
C ALA A 131 -10.92 -5.96 -11.12
N ASP A 132 -11.34 -6.47 -9.97
CA ASP A 132 -11.96 -5.66 -8.91
C ASP A 132 -11.00 -4.59 -8.41
N PHE A 133 -9.75 -4.99 -8.14
CA PHE A 133 -8.70 -4.04 -7.78
C PHE A 133 -8.51 -2.95 -8.82
N ARG A 134 -8.38 -3.30 -10.10
CA ARG A 134 -8.23 -2.31 -11.19
C ARG A 134 -9.38 -1.30 -11.19
N ARG A 135 -10.62 -1.77 -11.06
CA ARG A 135 -11.81 -0.92 -11.05
C ARG A 135 -11.81 0.02 -9.84
N GLU A 136 -11.66 -0.51 -8.63
CA GLU A 136 -11.74 0.29 -7.42
C GLU A 136 -10.52 1.21 -7.23
N ALA A 137 -9.31 0.75 -7.58
CA ALA A 137 -8.10 1.57 -7.53
C ALA A 137 -8.15 2.71 -8.56
N SER A 138 -8.66 2.45 -9.77
CA SER A 138 -8.87 3.51 -10.76
C SER A 138 -9.88 4.55 -10.27
N ARG A 139 -10.94 4.11 -9.58
CA ARG A 139 -11.94 5.02 -9.00
C ARG A 139 -11.35 5.85 -7.87
N ALA A 140 -10.60 5.23 -6.96
CA ALA A 140 -9.92 5.92 -5.85
C ALA A 140 -8.90 6.94 -6.37
N ALA A 141 -8.07 6.55 -7.36
CA ALA A 141 -7.12 7.45 -8.00
C ALA A 141 -7.82 8.63 -8.70
N GLY A 142 -8.96 8.38 -9.36
CA GLY A 142 -9.77 9.44 -9.97
C GLY A 142 -10.32 10.42 -8.95
N ALA A 143 -10.84 9.91 -7.84
CA ALA A 143 -11.38 10.73 -6.75
C ALA A 143 -10.29 11.57 -6.06
N ALA A 144 -9.11 10.99 -5.81
CA ALA A 144 -7.96 11.71 -5.26
C ALA A 144 -7.49 12.82 -6.22
N ALA A 145 -7.31 12.48 -7.50
CA ALA A 145 -6.91 13.46 -8.52
C ALA A 145 -7.93 14.61 -8.67
N ALA A 146 -9.24 14.32 -8.60
CA ALA A 146 -10.30 15.34 -8.64
C ALA A 146 -10.25 16.30 -7.44
N ARG A 147 -9.68 15.88 -6.30
CA ARG A 147 -9.39 16.74 -5.14
C ARG A 147 -8.04 17.46 -5.22
N GLY A 148 -7.30 17.32 -6.33
CA GLY A 148 -5.94 17.84 -6.48
C GLY A 148 -4.90 17.08 -5.65
N ARG A 149 -5.20 15.84 -5.23
CA ARG A 149 -4.31 15.01 -4.41
C ARG A 149 -3.57 13.99 -5.28
N LEU A 150 -2.32 13.70 -4.93
CA LEU A 150 -1.48 12.72 -5.64
C LEU A 150 -1.88 11.28 -5.27
N PRO A 151 -2.35 10.43 -6.21
CA PRO A 151 -2.57 9.02 -5.94
C PRO A 151 -1.24 8.29 -5.78
N ILE A 152 -1.06 7.62 -4.64
CA ILE A 152 0.13 6.81 -4.32
C ILE A 152 -0.30 5.36 -4.13
N ILE A 153 -0.02 4.51 -5.12
CA ILE A 153 -0.37 3.09 -5.09
C ILE A 153 0.77 2.32 -4.41
N ALA A 154 0.51 1.66 -3.29
CA ALA A 154 1.54 0.97 -2.52
C ALA A 154 1.09 -0.41 -2.07
N GLY A 155 1.89 -1.45 -2.31
CA GLY A 155 1.54 -2.81 -1.88
C GLY A 155 2.48 -3.90 -2.38
N GLY A 156 2.34 -5.10 -1.80
CA GLY A 156 3.17 -6.27 -2.15
C GLY A 156 2.59 -7.16 -3.25
N SER A 157 1.35 -6.92 -3.68
CA SER A 157 0.68 -7.76 -4.68
C SER A 157 0.95 -7.26 -6.08
N ASN A 158 2.10 -7.66 -6.64
CA ASN A 158 2.50 -7.26 -8.00
C ASN A 158 1.44 -7.57 -9.07
N THR A 159 0.64 -8.63 -8.89
CA THR A 159 -0.49 -8.94 -9.79
C THR A 159 -1.54 -7.83 -9.85
N TYR A 160 -1.80 -7.15 -8.72
CA TYR A 160 -2.72 -6.01 -8.68
C TYR A 160 -2.13 -4.80 -9.39
N ILE A 161 -0.85 -4.53 -9.16
CA ILE A 161 -0.13 -3.44 -9.82
C ILE A 161 -0.08 -3.67 -11.34
N GLU A 162 0.25 -4.89 -11.79
CA GLU A 162 0.24 -5.26 -13.21
C GLU A 162 -1.14 -5.09 -13.84
N GLU A 163 -2.20 -5.60 -13.20
CA GLU A 163 -3.56 -5.49 -13.74
C GLU A 163 -4.05 -4.04 -13.77
N LEU A 164 -3.64 -3.21 -12.81
CA LEU A 164 -3.93 -1.78 -12.83
C LEU A 164 -3.19 -1.07 -13.97
N VAL A 165 -1.89 -1.31 -14.10
CA VAL A 165 -1.00 -0.54 -14.99
C VAL A 165 -1.11 -1.01 -16.43
N ASP A 166 -1.05 -2.31 -16.67
CA ASP A 166 -0.96 -2.90 -18.01
C ASP A 166 -2.23 -3.67 -18.43
N GLY A 167 -3.15 -3.94 -17.49
CA GLY A 167 -4.47 -4.52 -17.79
C GLY A 167 -5.36 -3.57 -18.59
N ASP A 168 -6.46 -4.11 -19.13
CA ASP A 168 -7.48 -3.34 -19.88
C ASP A 168 -6.89 -2.41 -20.96
N ARG A 169 -6.01 -2.97 -21.81
CA ARG A 169 -5.29 -2.21 -22.85
C ARG A 169 -4.54 -0.97 -22.31
N ARG A 170 -4.07 -1.03 -21.05
CA ARG A 170 -3.36 0.06 -20.37
C ARG A 170 -4.21 1.31 -20.12
N ALA A 171 -5.53 1.16 -19.96
CA ALA A 171 -6.46 2.27 -19.71
C ALA A 171 -6.08 3.17 -18.51
N PHE A 172 -5.36 2.64 -17.51
CA PHE A 172 -4.81 3.46 -16.44
C PHE A 172 -3.68 4.38 -16.93
N ARG A 173 -2.73 3.88 -17.74
CA ARG A 173 -1.62 4.65 -18.29
C ARG A 173 -2.03 5.66 -19.36
N GLU A 174 -3.22 5.51 -19.92
CA GLU A 174 -3.82 6.53 -20.79
C GLU A 174 -4.22 7.77 -19.98
N ARG A 175 -4.69 7.58 -18.74
CA ARG A 175 -5.15 8.66 -17.84
C ARG A 175 -4.07 9.17 -16.89
N TYR A 176 -3.13 8.30 -16.52
CA TYR A 176 -2.08 8.59 -15.56
C TYR A 176 -0.69 8.38 -16.15
N ASP A 177 0.15 9.39 -16.02
CA ASP A 177 1.59 9.22 -16.08
C ASP A 177 2.07 8.64 -14.72
N CYS A 178 2.92 7.61 -14.75
CA CYS A 178 3.22 6.79 -13.58
C CYS A 178 4.73 6.82 -13.25
N CYS A 179 5.06 7.21 -12.03
CA CYS A 179 6.40 7.08 -11.47
C CYS A 179 6.51 5.81 -10.62
N PHE A 180 7.43 4.91 -10.98
CA PHE A 180 7.61 3.64 -10.29
C PHE A 180 8.84 3.69 -9.39
N LEU A 181 8.63 3.47 -8.09
CA LEU A 181 9.66 3.36 -7.07
C LEU A 181 9.73 1.92 -6.57
N TRP A 182 10.92 1.35 -6.44
CA TRP A 182 11.12 0.02 -5.86
C TRP A 182 12.07 0.10 -4.69
N VAL A 183 11.54 -0.15 -3.49
CA VAL A 183 12.33 -0.31 -2.27
C VAL A 183 12.83 -1.75 -2.17
N ASP A 184 14.12 -1.95 -2.42
CA ASP A 184 14.81 -3.25 -2.37
C ASP A 184 15.62 -3.38 -1.08
N VAL A 185 15.71 -4.60 -0.58
CA VAL A 185 16.55 -4.98 0.57
C VAL A 185 17.22 -6.30 0.23
N GLN A 186 18.52 -6.43 0.52
CA GLN A 186 19.23 -7.68 0.35
C GLN A 186 18.56 -8.81 1.14
N LEU A 187 18.28 -9.94 0.47
CA LEU A 187 17.52 -11.06 1.05
C LEU A 187 18.08 -11.56 2.40
N PRO A 188 19.39 -11.71 2.62
CA PRO A 188 19.90 -12.14 3.93
C PRO A 188 19.52 -11.19 5.07
N VAL A 189 19.55 -9.88 4.82
CA VAL A 189 19.14 -8.86 5.81
C VAL A 189 17.62 -8.87 5.99
N LEU A 190 16.88 -8.95 4.88
CA LEU A 190 15.42 -8.97 4.90
C LEU A 190 14.88 -10.21 5.63
N HIS A 191 15.50 -11.38 5.46
CA HIS A 191 15.09 -12.62 6.14
C HIS A 191 15.15 -12.49 7.66
N GLY A 192 16.23 -11.89 8.19
CA GLY A 192 16.35 -11.63 9.62
C GLY A 192 15.32 -10.62 10.12
N TYR A 193 15.01 -9.59 9.33
CA TYR A 193 13.97 -8.61 9.67
C TYR A 193 12.57 -9.22 9.67
N VAL A 194 12.17 -9.93 8.61
CA VAL A 194 10.81 -10.49 8.54
C VAL A 194 10.56 -11.56 9.58
N ALA A 195 11.59 -12.33 9.98
CA ALA A 195 11.48 -13.29 11.07
C ALA A 195 11.21 -12.59 12.41
N ARG A 196 12.02 -11.59 12.78
CA ARG A 196 11.79 -10.77 13.98
C ARG A 196 10.44 -10.08 13.97
N ARG A 197 10.02 -9.58 12.82
CA ARG A 197 8.70 -8.97 12.67
C ARG A 197 7.56 -9.94 12.98
N VAL A 198 7.70 -11.22 12.63
CA VAL A 198 6.69 -12.24 13.02
C VAL A 198 6.67 -12.41 14.53
N ASP A 199 7.83 -12.39 15.20
CA ASP A 199 7.90 -12.41 16.67
C ASP A 199 7.17 -11.19 17.27
N ASP A 200 7.43 -9.99 16.73
CA ASP A 200 6.74 -8.75 17.15
C ASP A 200 5.22 -8.82 16.89
N MET A 201 4.79 -9.41 15.77
CA MET A 201 3.38 -9.64 15.46
C MET A 201 2.74 -10.60 16.47
N CYS A 202 3.43 -11.66 16.88
CA CYS A 202 2.97 -12.57 17.92
C CYS A 202 2.81 -11.85 19.26
N ALA A 203 3.80 -11.02 19.64
CA ALA A 203 3.73 -10.19 20.85
C ALA A 203 2.57 -9.18 20.82
N ARG A 204 2.18 -8.71 19.62
CA ARG A 204 1.01 -7.84 19.39
C ARG A 204 -0.32 -8.59 19.29
N GLY A 205 -0.33 -9.91 19.47
CA GLY A 205 -1.55 -10.70 19.52
C GLY A 205 -1.97 -11.35 18.20
N LEU A 206 -1.07 -11.57 17.23
CA LEU A 206 -1.36 -12.29 15.97
C LEU A 206 -2.13 -13.60 16.22
N VAL A 207 -1.67 -14.40 17.20
CA VAL A 207 -2.27 -15.71 17.49
C VAL A 207 -3.67 -15.55 18.05
N GLY A 208 -3.86 -14.61 19.00
CA GLY A 208 -5.16 -14.31 19.59
C GLY A 208 -6.15 -13.74 18.59
N GLU A 209 -5.69 -12.88 17.67
CA GLU A 209 -6.49 -12.29 16.61
C GLU A 209 -7.02 -13.36 15.64
N ILE A 210 -6.16 -14.27 15.17
CA ILE A 210 -6.58 -15.36 14.30
C ILE A 210 -7.49 -16.33 15.07
N ALA A 211 -7.15 -16.68 16.31
CA ALA A 211 -7.97 -17.57 17.13
C ALA A 211 -9.38 -17.02 17.37
N ALA A 212 -9.51 -15.71 17.60
CA ALA A 212 -10.81 -15.06 17.82
C ALA A 212 -11.70 -15.05 16.57
N ALA A 213 -11.10 -15.00 15.37
CA ALA A 213 -11.84 -15.02 14.11
C ALA A 213 -12.08 -16.45 13.56
N PHE A 214 -11.33 -17.44 14.05
CA PHE A 214 -11.31 -18.79 13.49
C PHE A 214 -12.58 -19.58 13.82
N ASP A 215 -13.15 -20.21 12.80
CA ASP A 215 -14.25 -21.17 12.95
C ASP A 215 -13.84 -22.51 12.31
N PRO A 216 -13.61 -23.57 13.12
CA PRO A 216 -13.19 -24.87 12.62
C PRO A 216 -14.09 -25.47 11.52
N ARG A 217 -15.36 -25.08 11.44
CA ARG A 217 -16.33 -25.60 10.47
C ARG A 217 -16.48 -24.72 9.23
N ARG A 218 -16.08 -23.45 9.30
CA ARG A 218 -16.35 -22.45 8.24
C ARG A 218 -15.10 -21.87 7.61
N THR A 219 -13.96 -21.86 8.31
CA THR A 219 -12.73 -21.27 7.80
C THR A 219 -12.24 -22.04 6.56
N ASP A 220 -12.13 -21.32 5.44
CA ASP A 220 -11.64 -21.82 4.16
C ASP A 220 -10.39 -21.04 3.73
N TYR A 221 -9.23 -21.70 3.82
CA TYR A 221 -7.92 -21.13 3.49
C TYR A 221 -7.71 -20.82 1.99
N SER A 222 -8.66 -21.17 1.13
CA SER A 222 -8.60 -20.84 -0.30
C SER A 222 -9.18 -19.46 -0.64
N ARG A 223 -9.88 -18.80 0.30
CA ARG A 223 -10.67 -17.59 0.04
C ARG A 223 -10.31 -16.43 0.96
N GLY A 224 -10.57 -15.22 0.45
CA GLY A 224 -10.50 -13.97 1.21
C GLY A 224 -9.24 -13.78 2.07
N VAL A 225 -9.44 -13.30 3.30
CA VAL A 225 -8.39 -13.02 4.28
C VAL A 225 -7.71 -14.28 4.82
N TRP A 226 -8.40 -15.43 4.79
CA TRP A 226 -7.88 -16.70 5.31
C TRP A 226 -6.70 -17.25 4.52
N ARG A 227 -6.42 -16.70 3.34
CA ARG A 227 -5.20 -16.95 2.56
C ARG A 227 -3.95 -16.27 3.15
N ALA A 228 -4.12 -15.45 4.19
CA ALA A 228 -3.01 -14.77 4.86
C ALA A 228 -2.04 -15.78 5.48
N ILE A 229 -0.74 -15.55 5.30
CA ILE A 229 0.30 -16.27 6.05
C ILE A 229 0.07 -15.99 7.53
N GLY A 230 -0.02 -17.04 8.33
CA GLY A 230 -0.49 -17.00 9.71
C GLY A 230 -1.65 -17.96 9.92
N ALA A 231 -2.71 -17.84 9.11
CA ALA A 231 -3.94 -18.56 9.37
C ALA A 231 -3.86 -20.06 9.04
N PRO A 232 -3.36 -20.48 7.86
CA PRO A 232 -3.17 -21.91 7.57
C PRO A 232 -2.14 -22.57 8.48
N GLU A 233 -1.06 -21.85 8.81
CA GLU A 233 0.03 -22.37 9.65
C GLU A 233 -0.44 -22.64 11.09
N LEU A 234 -1.42 -21.88 11.60
CA LEU A 234 -1.98 -22.07 12.94
C LEU A 234 -3.09 -23.13 13.02
N ASP A 235 -3.55 -23.71 11.90
CA ASP A 235 -4.71 -24.63 11.90
C ASP A 235 -4.57 -25.79 12.91
N ALA A 236 -3.40 -26.46 12.89
CA ALA A 236 -3.13 -27.59 13.79
C ALA A 236 -3.15 -27.16 15.27
N TYR A 237 -2.61 -25.98 15.57
CA TYR A 237 -2.65 -25.40 16.92
C TYR A 237 -4.07 -25.02 17.35
N LEU A 238 -4.87 -24.44 16.45
CA LEU A 238 -6.23 -23.95 16.76
C LEU A 238 -7.26 -25.09 16.88
N ARG A 239 -7.06 -26.20 16.17
CA ARG A 239 -7.92 -27.39 16.26
C ARG A 239 -7.52 -28.35 17.38
N TRP A 240 -6.37 -28.11 18.03
CA TRP A 240 -5.91 -28.96 19.11
C TRP A 240 -6.90 -28.95 20.28
N SER A 241 -7.27 -30.15 20.74
CA SER A 241 -8.25 -30.37 21.82
C SER A 241 -7.73 -31.29 22.92
N GLY A 242 -6.44 -31.62 22.90
CA GLY A 242 -5.81 -32.43 23.95
C GLY A 242 -5.40 -31.60 25.17
N ASP A 243 -5.24 -32.26 26.30
CA ASP A 243 -4.93 -31.64 27.59
C ASP A 243 -3.41 -31.44 27.82
N ASP A 244 -2.56 -31.93 26.92
CA ASP A 244 -1.10 -31.78 27.01
C ASP A 244 -0.67 -30.36 26.62
N GLU A 245 -0.31 -29.57 27.62
CA GLU A 245 0.18 -28.19 27.45
C GLU A 245 1.53 -28.13 26.74
N ASP A 246 2.41 -29.10 26.96
CA ASP A 246 3.73 -29.14 26.32
C ASP A 246 3.58 -29.41 24.82
N GLU A 247 2.69 -30.32 24.45
CA GLU A 247 2.41 -30.61 23.04
C GLU A 247 1.74 -29.42 22.36
N ARG A 248 0.79 -28.76 23.04
CA ARG A 248 0.16 -27.54 22.54
C ARG A 248 1.19 -26.43 22.31
N ALA A 249 2.15 -26.27 23.22
CA ALA A 249 3.23 -25.30 23.08
C ALA A 249 4.16 -25.63 21.88
N ARG A 250 4.45 -26.91 21.65
CA ARG A 250 5.23 -27.36 20.48
C ARG A 250 4.50 -27.06 19.17
N LEU A 251 3.20 -27.32 19.09
CA LEU A 251 2.38 -27.00 17.90
C LEU A 251 2.42 -25.50 17.60
N LEU A 252 2.30 -24.66 18.63
CA LEU A 252 2.39 -23.21 18.46
C LEU A 252 3.79 -22.78 17.96
N ALA A 253 4.85 -23.31 18.56
CA ALA A 253 6.21 -23.00 18.15
C ALA A 253 6.48 -23.42 16.69
N ALA A 254 6.01 -24.60 16.29
CA ALA A 254 6.11 -25.08 14.91
C ALA A 254 5.35 -24.17 13.93
N ALA A 255 4.12 -23.79 14.27
CA ALA A 255 3.31 -22.86 13.47
C ALA A 255 4.03 -21.51 13.27
N ILE A 256 4.61 -20.94 14.33
CA ILE A 256 5.35 -19.67 14.25
C ILE A 256 6.57 -19.80 13.33
N GLU A 257 7.32 -20.90 13.39
CA GLU A 257 8.45 -21.12 12.50
C GLU A 257 8.01 -21.30 11.03
N ASP A 258 6.87 -21.94 10.79
CA ASP A 258 6.28 -22.03 9.46
C ASP A 258 5.83 -20.66 8.93
N ILE A 259 5.24 -19.80 9.77
CA ILE A 259 4.90 -18.41 9.41
C ILE A 259 6.17 -17.66 8.98
N LYS A 260 7.27 -17.78 9.74
CA LYS A 260 8.57 -17.17 9.39
C LYS A 260 9.11 -17.74 8.08
N SER A 261 9.03 -19.05 7.89
CA SER A 261 9.49 -19.73 6.67
C SER A 261 8.70 -19.26 5.43
N ASN A 262 7.38 -19.26 5.51
CA ASN A 262 6.50 -18.85 4.41
C ASN A 262 6.59 -17.35 4.11
N THR A 263 6.80 -16.52 5.13
CA THR A 263 7.06 -15.07 4.94
C THR A 263 8.37 -14.83 4.19
N ARG A 264 9.45 -15.56 4.51
CA ARG A 264 10.72 -15.50 3.76
C ARG A 264 10.51 -15.94 2.30
N ARG A 265 9.81 -17.05 2.07
CA ARG A 265 9.47 -17.52 0.71
C ARG A 265 8.63 -16.50 -0.07
N LEU A 266 7.68 -15.83 0.59
CA LEU A 266 6.90 -14.76 -0.03
C LEU A 266 7.81 -13.59 -0.44
N ALA A 267 8.70 -13.13 0.43
CA ALA A 267 9.64 -12.05 0.12
C ALA A 267 10.52 -12.38 -1.09
N CYS A 268 11.07 -13.60 -1.16
CA CYS A 268 11.83 -14.09 -2.31
C CYS A 268 11.01 -14.06 -3.60
N ARG A 269 9.77 -14.60 -3.58
CA ARG A 269 8.87 -14.63 -4.75
C ARG A 269 8.50 -13.23 -5.22
N GLN A 270 8.19 -12.32 -4.30
CA GLN A 270 7.87 -10.93 -4.62
C GLN A 270 9.07 -10.23 -5.24
N ARG A 271 10.26 -10.34 -4.65
CA ARG A 271 11.49 -9.72 -5.17
C ARG A 271 11.83 -10.23 -6.58
N ALA A 272 11.79 -11.55 -6.80
CA ALA A 272 12.00 -12.14 -8.12
C ALA A 272 10.98 -11.64 -9.16
N LYS A 273 9.72 -11.47 -8.75
CA LYS A 273 8.69 -10.92 -9.61
C LYS A 273 8.92 -9.44 -9.95
N ILE A 274 9.26 -8.62 -8.96
CA ILE A 274 9.59 -7.19 -9.16
C ILE A 274 10.79 -7.04 -10.10
N GLN A 275 11.83 -7.87 -9.95
CA GLN A 275 12.99 -7.87 -10.85
C GLN A 275 12.61 -8.10 -12.32
N ARG A 276 11.58 -8.91 -12.59
CA ARG A 276 11.06 -9.10 -13.95
C ARG A 276 10.30 -7.86 -14.43
N LEU A 277 9.44 -7.29 -13.58
CA LEU A 277 8.67 -6.08 -13.89
C LEU A 277 9.55 -4.84 -14.08
N ALA A 278 10.65 -4.72 -13.33
CA ALA A 278 11.61 -3.64 -13.46
C ALA A 278 12.34 -3.62 -14.82
N LYS A 279 12.29 -4.71 -15.60
CA LYS A 279 12.78 -4.74 -16.98
C LYS A 279 11.76 -4.18 -17.98
N LEU A 280 10.48 -4.22 -17.64
CA LEU A 280 9.36 -3.78 -18.48
C LEU A 280 8.96 -2.33 -18.18
N TRP A 281 9.15 -1.91 -16.93
CA TRP A 281 8.79 -0.57 -16.47
C TRP A 281 10.06 0.22 -16.12
N ARG A 282 10.03 1.54 -16.32
CA ARG A 282 11.12 2.44 -15.90
C ARG A 282 11.08 2.64 -14.39
N VAL A 283 11.49 1.61 -13.64
CA VAL A 283 11.45 1.58 -12.17
C VAL A 283 12.72 2.17 -11.59
N ARG A 284 12.58 3.12 -10.66
CA ARG A 284 13.69 3.61 -9.84
C ARG A 284 13.87 2.70 -8.63
N ARG A 285 14.93 1.88 -8.66
CA ARG A 285 15.32 1.06 -7.50
C ARG A 285 16.03 1.93 -6.46
N VAL A 286 15.67 1.73 -5.19
CA VAL A 286 16.30 2.34 -4.02
C VAL A 286 16.65 1.22 -3.05
N ASP A 287 17.90 1.22 -2.57
CA ASP A 287 18.42 0.17 -1.70
C ASP A 287 18.30 0.58 -0.23
N ALA A 288 17.37 -0.07 0.48
CA ALA A 288 17.13 0.20 1.90
C ALA A 288 17.99 -0.69 2.82
N THR A 289 18.90 -1.52 2.31
CA THR A 289 19.60 -2.54 3.11
C THR A 289 20.28 -1.99 4.36
N GLU A 290 20.98 -0.85 4.24
CA GLU A 290 21.66 -0.22 5.38
C GLU A 290 20.69 0.28 6.47
N VAL A 291 19.46 0.64 6.10
CA VAL A 291 18.41 0.99 7.07
C VAL A 291 18.14 -0.20 7.98
N PHE A 292 17.96 -1.38 7.37
CA PHE A 292 17.61 -2.62 8.08
C PHE A 292 18.77 -3.25 8.86
N ARG A 293 20.00 -2.75 8.68
CA ARG A 293 21.17 -3.11 9.50
C ARG A 293 21.26 -2.29 10.79
N ARG A 294 20.60 -1.13 10.84
CA ARG A 294 20.63 -0.20 11.97
C ARG A 294 19.41 -0.37 12.87
N ARG A 295 19.40 0.29 14.03
CA ARG A 295 18.29 0.29 15.01
C ARG A 295 18.04 1.70 15.54
N GLY A 296 16.81 1.95 16.01
CA GLY A 296 16.39 3.22 16.60
C GLY A 296 16.65 4.41 15.66
N ASP A 297 17.03 5.54 16.24
CA ASP A 297 17.24 6.81 15.55
C ASP A 297 18.21 6.69 14.37
N ALA A 298 19.26 5.87 14.51
CA ALA A 298 20.23 5.64 13.43
C ALA A 298 19.62 4.95 12.19
N ALA A 299 18.58 4.13 12.39
CA ALA A 299 17.80 3.55 11.30
C ALA A 299 16.89 4.61 10.65
N ASP A 300 16.27 5.48 11.44
CA ASP A 300 15.41 6.54 10.92
C ASP A 300 16.19 7.59 10.12
N GLU A 301 17.36 8.00 10.62
CA GLU A 301 18.29 8.86 9.86
C GLU A 301 18.73 8.19 8.55
N ALA A 302 19.04 6.89 8.59
CA ALA A 302 19.39 6.13 7.40
C ALA A 302 18.23 6.03 6.42
N TRP A 303 16.99 5.84 6.90
CA TRP A 303 15.80 5.82 6.08
C TRP A 303 15.60 7.15 5.38
N GLN A 304 15.68 8.26 6.12
CA GLN A 304 15.52 9.60 5.54
C GLN A 304 16.56 9.86 4.45
N ARG A 305 17.83 9.55 4.73
CA ARG A 305 18.94 9.81 3.81
C ARG A 305 18.97 8.88 2.59
N LEU A 306 18.75 7.59 2.79
CA LEU A 306 18.99 6.57 1.76
C LEU A 306 17.72 6.16 1.01
N VAL A 307 16.54 6.38 1.59
CA VAL A 307 15.26 5.96 1.02
C VAL A 307 14.35 7.14 0.74
N ALA A 308 13.95 7.90 1.76
CA ALA A 308 12.94 8.95 1.61
C ALA A 308 13.42 10.10 0.72
N ALA A 309 14.55 10.73 1.04
CA ALA A 309 15.06 11.87 0.27
C ALA A 309 15.28 11.57 -1.22
N PRO A 310 15.96 10.46 -1.62
CA PRO A 310 16.10 10.12 -3.04
C PRO A 310 14.77 9.86 -3.74
N CYS A 311 13.78 9.27 -3.06
CA CYS A 311 12.45 9.06 -3.61
C CYS A 311 11.68 10.38 -3.77
N ILE A 312 11.77 11.25 -2.76
CA ILE A 312 11.16 12.58 -2.77
C ILE A 312 11.72 13.40 -3.93
N ASP A 313 13.04 13.40 -4.15
CA ASP A 313 13.65 14.14 -5.25
C ASP A 313 13.18 13.62 -6.61
N VAL A 314 13.10 12.30 -6.78
CA VAL A 314 12.58 11.68 -8.01
C VAL A 314 11.11 12.04 -8.24
N VAL A 315 10.27 11.99 -7.21
CA VAL A 315 8.85 12.37 -7.32
C VAL A 315 8.72 13.87 -7.60
N ARG A 316 9.51 14.73 -6.94
CA ARG A 316 9.52 16.17 -7.19
C ARG A 316 9.84 16.48 -8.65
N SER A 317 10.92 15.91 -9.20
CA SER A 317 11.26 16.04 -10.61
C SER A 317 10.15 15.50 -11.52
N PHE A 318 9.57 14.34 -11.20
CA PHE A 318 8.48 13.75 -11.97
C PHE A 318 7.21 14.64 -12.04
N LEU A 319 6.89 15.34 -10.95
CA LEU A 319 5.76 16.26 -10.88
C LEU A 319 6.03 17.56 -11.67
N HIS A 320 7.26 18.09 -11.63
CA HIS A 320 7.63 19.33 -12.34
C HIS A 320 7.96 19.14 -13.83
N ASN A 321 8.41 17.95 -14.24
CA ASN A 321 8.73 17.66 -15.64
C ASN A 321 7.48 17.62 -16.56
N GLY A 322 6.28 17.93 -16.05
CA GLY A 322 5.08 18.20 -16.85
C GLY A 322 4.98 19.62 -17.39
N ASP A 323 5.73 20.58 -16.84
CA ASP A 323 5.75 21.98 -17.31
C ASP A 323 6.86 22.25 -18.33
N ALA A 324 7.83 21.32 -18.46
CA ALA A 324 8.97 21.42 -19.36
C ALA A 324 8.97 20.25 -20.36
N ALA A 325 7.95 20.17 -21.21
CA ALA A 325 7.93 19.30 -22.38
C ALA A 325 8.14 20.12 -23.65
N ALA A 326 9.34 20.68 -23.80
CA ALA A 326 9.96 21.05 -25.08
C ALA A 326 11.46 21.29 -24.83
N ASP A 327 12.23 20.22 -24.59
CA ASP A 327 13.56 20.12 -25.19
C ASP A 327 14.09 18.69 -25.03
N ASP A 328 14.35 18.09 -26.19
CA ASP A 328 14.98 16.80 -26.40
C ASP A 328 16.47 16.91 -26.06
N LEU A 329 16.96 16.14 -25.09
CA LEU A 329 18.37 15.74 -25.03
C LEU A 329 18.48 14.36 -24.33
N PRO A 330 19.12 13.37 -24.96
CA PRO A 330 19.29 12.05 -24.37
C PRO A 330 20.26 12.10 -23.17
N PRO A 331 20.06 11.30 -22.12
CA PRO A 331 20.97 11.27 -20.98
C PRO A 331 22.28 10.55 -21.34
N GLU A 332 23.41 11.23 -21.12
CA GLU A 332 24.73 10.60 -21.07
C GLU A 332 24.77 9.54 -19.97
N VAL A 333 25.29 8.37 -20.31
CA VAL A 333 25.57 7.28 -19.37
C VAL A 333 26.99 7.50 -18.82
N PRO A 334 27.21 7.71 -17.50
CA PRO A 334 28.56 7.72 -16.98
C PRO A 334 29.12 6.30 -16.98
N ALA A 335 30.18 6.09 -17.76
CA ALA A 335 30.98 4.88 -17.76
C ALA A 335 31.71 4.74 -16.41
N PHE A 336 31.36 3.74 -15.62
CA PHE A 336 32.18 3.34 -14.47
C PHE A 336 33.45 2.66 -14.99
N ALA A 337 34.61 3.30 -14.75
CA ALA A 337 35.91 2.70 -14.97
C ALA A 337 36.17 1.57 -13.94
N PRO A 338 36.75 0.42 -14.35
CA PRO A 338 37.16 -0.61 -13.41
C PRO A 338 38.40 -0.18 -12.63
N THR A 339 38.36 -0.35 -11.31
CA THR A 339 39.51 -0.17 -10.41
C THR A 339 40.53 -1.30 -10.64
N PRO A 340 41.84 -1.04 -10.70
CA PRO A 340 42.84 -2.08 -10.96
C PRO A 340 42.98 -3.04 -9.77
N ALA A 341 43.10 -4.33 -10.07
CA ALA A 341 43.43 -5.39 -9.15
C ALA A 341 44.83 -5.16 -8.55
N ALA A 342 44.92 -5.11 -7.23
CA ALA A 342 46.18 -5.21 -6.52
C ALA A 342 46.72 -6.64 -6.65
N ALA A 343 47.85 -6.77 -7.35
CA ALA A 343 48.66 -7.97 -7.39
C ALA A 343 49.23 -8.25 -5.99
N VAL A 344 48.95 -9.43 -5.46
CA VAL A 344 49.73 -10.02 -4.35
C VAL A 344 50.85 -10.81 -5.00
N ALA A 345 52.08 -10.35 -4.81
CA ALA A 345 53.29 -11.05 -5.19
C ALA A 345 53.79 -11.88 -3.99
N VAL A 346 54.03 -13.17 -4.29
CA VAL A 346 54.88 -14.19 -3.63
C VAL A 346 54.77 -14.36 -2.11
#